data_AF-A0ABD6D9C1-F1
#
_entry.id   AF-A0ABD6D9C1-F1
#
_cell.length_a   1.000
_cell.length_b   1.000
_cell.length_c   1.000
_cell.angle_alpha   90.00
_cell.angle_beta   90.00
_cell.angle_gamma   90.00
#
_symmetry.space_group_name_H-M   'P 1'
#
loop_
_entity.id
_entity.type
_entity.pdbx_description
1 polymer ?
#
loop_
_entity_poly.entity_id
_entity_poly.type
_entity_poly.pdbx_seq_one_letter_code
_entity_poly.pdbx_strand_id
1 'polypeptide(L)'
;MGVSDALWEIESAIGDVFDQHGRDVDRQTAQARRNTYEQTLIDVNQWAGPEAMHSLSDWIEREIRTAERLPANHEVRQIGSEICRRTTTSNRSPPKL
;
A
#
# COMPACT_ATOMS: atom_id res chain seq x y z
N MET A 1 4.13 -2.59 -13.57
CA MET A 1 3.35 -3.27 -12.54
C MET A 1 2.04 -2.52 -12.36
N GLY A 2 0.90 -3.21 -12.44
CA GLY A 2 -0.44 -2.62 -12.25
C GLY A 2 -0.95 -2.74 -10.81
N VAL A 3 -2.13 -2.20 -10.53
CA VAL A 3 -2.78 -2.30 -9.21
C VAL A 3 -3.00 -3.75 -8.80
N SER A 4 -3.43 -4.61 -9.74
CA SER A 4 -3.67 -6.03 -9.46
C SER A 4 -2.41 -6.77 -9.04
N ASP A 5 -1.27 -6.47 -9.67
CA ASP A 5 0.03 -7.07 -9.31
C ASP A 5 0.44 -6.63 -7.90
N ALA A 6 0.35 -5.32 -7.61
CA ALA A 6 0.67 -4.76 -6.31
C ALA A 6 -0.22 -5.32 -5.17
N LEU A 7 -1.50 -5.55 -5.47
CA LEU A 7 -2.42 -6.16 -4.52
C LEU A 7 -2.10 -7.64 -4.30
N TRP A 8 -1.72 -8.37 -5.35
CA TRP A 8 -1.32 -9.77 -5.25
C TRP A 8 -0.06 -9.92 -4.37
N GLU A 9 0.95 -9.06 -4.52
CA GLU A 9 2.15 -9.08 -3.67
C GLU A 9 1.80 -8.86 -2.19
N ILE A 10 0.89 -7.92 -1.90
CA ILE A 10 0.40 -7.69 -0.53
C ILE A 10 -0.34 -8.93 -0.01
N GLU A 11 -1.22 -9.54 -0.81
CA GLU A 11 -1.93 -10.76 -0.44
C GLU A 11 -0.97 -11.94 -0.19
N SER A 12 0.08 -12.07 -1.01
CA SER A 12 1.14 -13.06 -0.80
C SER A 12 1.86 -12.82 0.52
N ALA A 13 2.26 -11.59 0.81
CA ALA A 13 2.91 -11.24 2.07
C ALA A 13 2.02 -11.52 3.29
N ILE A 14 0.71 -11.28 3.18
CA ILE A 14 -0.25 -11.63 4.22
C ILE A 14 -0.29 -13.15 4.43
N GLY A 15 -0.37 -13.92 3.35
CA GLY A 15 -0.35 -15.39 3.43
C GLY A 15 0.93 -15.92 4.10
N ASP A 16 2.09 -15.42 3.67
CA ASP A 16 3.40 -15.82 4.21
C ASP A 16 3.50 -15.64 5.74
N VAL A 17 2.93 -14.54 6.26
CA VAL A 17 3.05 -14.16 7.68
C VAL A 17 1.89 -14.68 8.53
N PHE A 18 0.66 -14.67 8.01
CA PHE A 18 -0.56 -14.87 8.79
C PHE A 18 -1.33 -16.16 8.47
N ASP A 19 -0.97 -16.96 7.47
CA ASP A 19 -1.64 -18.25 7.21
C ASP A 19 -1.16 -19.41 8.13
N GLN A 20 -0.47 -19.07 9.22
CA GLN A 20 -0.06 -20.03 10.25
C GLN A 20 -1.24 -20.39 11.18
N HIS A 21 -1.21 -21.61 11.73
CA HIS A 21 -2.27 -22.12 12.62
C HIS A 21 -2.49 -21.19 13.83
N GLY A 22 -3.73 -20.77 14.08
CA GLY A 22 -4.10 -19.91 15.22
C GLY A 22 -4.19 -18.41 14.94
N ARG A 23 -4.11 -17.98 13.68
CA ARG A 23 -4.15 -16.56 13.25
C ARG A 23 -5.45 -16.16 12.54
N ASP A 24 -6.57 -16.83 12.83
CA ASP A 24 -7.86 -16.60 12.14
C ASP A 24 -8.37 -15.16 12.23
N VAL A 25 -8.11 -14.48 13.36
CA VAL A 25 -8.48 -13.07 13.57
C VAL A 25 -7.70 -12.13 12.64
N ASP A 26 -6.41 -12.42 12.41
CA ASP A 26 -5.57 -11.63 11.51
C ASP A 26 -6.00 -11.86 10.06
N ARG A 27 -6.37 -13.08 9.69
CA ARG A 27 -6.92 -13.40 8.37
C ARG A 27 -8.23 -12.68 8.09
N GLN A 28 -9.16 -12.66 9.05
CA GLN A 28 -10.40 -11.88 8.93
C GLN A 28 -10.11 -10.38 8.82
N THR A 29 -9.14 -9.88 9.60
CA THR A 29 -8.71 -8.49 9.55
C THR A 29 -8.11 -8.13 8.18
N ALA A 30 -7.26 -8.99 7.63
CA ALA A 30 -6.67 -8.83 6.29
C ALA A 30 -7.76 -8.74 5.22
N GLN A 31 -8.74 -9.64 5.26
CA GLN A 31 -9.87 -9.62 4.33
C GLN A 31 -10.69 -8.34 4.44
N ALA A 32 -10.93 -7.84 5.65
CA ALA A 32 -11.65 -6.59 5.87
C ALA A 32 -10.89 -5.35 5.36
N ARG A 33 -9.55 -5.38 5.39
CA ARG A 33 -8.69 -4.26 4.97
C ARG A 33 -8.36 -4.27 3.48
N ARG A 34 -8.46 -5.43 2.83
CA ARG A 34 -8.17 -5.63 1.40
C ARG A 34 -8.76 -4.54 0.51
N ASN A 35 -10.06 -4.26 0.65
CA ASN A 35 -10.73 -3.24 -0.15
C ASN A 35 -10.13 -1.84 0.05
N THR A 36 -9.67 -1.50 1.26
CA THR A 36 -9.03 -0.20 1.50
C THR A 36 -7.65 -0.12 0.85
N TYR A 37 -6.88 -1.21 0.91
CA TYR A 37 -5.57 -1.25 0.25
C TYR A 37 -5.71 -1.08 -1.26
N GLU A 38 -6.61 -1.86 -1.87
CA GLU A 38 -6.91 -1.79 -3.29
C GLU A 38 -7.34 -0.37 -3.72
N GLN A 39 -8.33 0.22 -3.03
CA GLN A 39 -8.79 1.57 -3.36
C GLN A 39 -7.68 2.62 -3.19
N THR A 40 -6.85 2.52 -2.15
CA THR A 40 -5.76 3.49 -1.95
C THR A 40 -4.67 3.32 -3.03
N LEU A 41 -4.36 2.10 -3.46
CA LEU A 41 -3.45 1.86 -4.58
C LEU A 41 -4.00 2.44 -5.89
N ILE A 42 -5.30 2.26 -6.15
CA ILE A 42 -5.98 2.86 -7.31
C ILE A 42 -5.83 4.39 -7.26
N ASP A 43 -6.15 5.01 -6.13
CA ASP A 43 -6.07 6.46 -5.95
C ASP A 43 -4.63 6.94 -6.21
N VAL A 44 -3.63 6.35 -5.55
CA VAL A 44 -2.23 6.76 -5.73
C VAL A 44 -1.77 6.58 -7.18
N ASN A 45 -2.14 5.48 -7.83
CA ASN A 45 -1.80 5.27 -9.24
C ASN A 45 -2.43 6.32 -10.16
N GLN A 46 -3.69 6.70 -9.91
CA GLN A 46 -4.39 7.72 -10.70
C GLN A 46 -3.79 9.12 -10.50
N TRP A 47 -3.41 9.48 -9.28
CA TRP A 47 -2.96 10.83 -8.94
C TRP A 47 -1.45 11.06 -9.10
N ALA A 48 -0.65 10.03 -8.83
CA ALA A 48 0.81 10.12 -8.75
C ALA A 48 1.54 9.10 -9.63
N GLY A 49 0.81 8.23 -10.31
CA GLY A 49 1.36 7.26 -11.26
C GLY A 49 1.85 5.95 -10.64
N PRO A 50 2.31 5.02 -11.49
CA PRO A 50 2.62 3.65 -11.09
C PRO A 50 3.81 3.53 -10.14
N GLU A 51 4.81 4.41 -10.24
CA GLU A 51 5.97 4.39 -9.32
C GLU A 51 5.58 4.77 -7.89
N ALA A 52 4.68 5.75 -7.76
CA ALA A 52 4.12 6.16 -6.48
C ALA A 52 3.24 5.06 -5.86
N MET A 53 2.42 4.42 -6.68
CA MET A 53 1.61 3.27 -6.25
C MET A 53 2.52 2.12 -5.77
N HIS A 54 3.58 1.83 -6.52
CA HIS A 54 4.55 0.79 -6.14
C HIS A 54 5.22 1.12 -4.80
N SER A 55 5.61 2.38 -4.59
CA SER A 55 6.16 2.84 -3.31
C SER A 55 5.19 2.63 -2.13
N LEU A 56 3.89 2.78 -2.36
CA LEU A 56 2.87 2.48 -1.34
C LEU A 56 2.77 0.97 -1.08
N SER A 57 2.74 0.16 -2.15
CA SER A 57 2.70 -1.30 -2.06
C SER A 57 3.90 -1.86 -1.29
N ASP A 58 5.12 -1.41 -1.62
CA ASP A 58 6.36 -1.78 -0.93
C ASP A 58 6.31 -1.45 0.57
N TRP A 59 5.73 -0.29 0.93
CA TRP A 59 5.59 0.09 2.33
C TRP A 59 4.61 -0.84 3.07
N ILE A 60 3.46 -1.16 2.46
CA ILE A 60 2.48 -2.09 3.04
C ILE A 60 3.11 -3.47 3.23
N GLU A 61 3.80 -3.98 2.21
CA GLU A 61 4.48 -5.27 2.25
C GLU A 61 5.54 -5.31 3.36
N ARG A 62 6.34 -4.25 3.49
CA ARG A 62 7.37 -4.16 4.53
C ARG A 62 6.77 -4.20 5.93
N GLU A 63 5.67 -3.50 6.18
CA GLU A 63 4.97 -3.55 7.47
C GLU A 63 4.46 -4.97 7.77
N ILE A 64 3.93 -5.66 6.76
CA ILE A 64 3.47 -7.04 6.92
C ILE A 64 4.64 -7.99 7.22
N ARG A 65 5.71 -7.96 6.42
CA ARG A 65 6.82 -8.93 6.53
C ARG A 65 7.79 -8.62 7.66
N THR A 66 8.06 -7.35 7.93
CA THR A 66 9.09 -6.93 8.89
C THR A 66 8.50 -6.68 10.28
N ALA A 67 7.36 -6.00 10.34
CA ALA A 67 6.70 -5.69 11.61
C ALA A 67 5.66 -6.76 11.99
N GLU A 68 5.46 -7.78 11.15
CA GLU A 68 4.46 -8.86 11.34
C GLU A 68 3.06 -8.30 11.64
N ARG A 69 2.73 -7.18 11.00
CA ARG A 69 1.55 -6.37 11.31
C ARG A 69 0.80 -5.99 10.05
N LEU A 70 -0.52 -6.09 10.11
CA LEU A 70 -1.39 -5.48 9.10
C LEU A 70 -1.47 -3.96 9.36
N PRO A 71 -1.09 -3.09 8.39
CA PRO A 71 -1.32 -1.65 8.49
C PRO A 71 -2.80 -1.31 8.64
N ALA A 72 -3.14 -0.36 9.50
CA ALA A 72 -4.52 0.08 9.63
C ALA A 72 -4.94 0.92 8.41
N ASN A 73 -6.24 0.91 8.10
CA ASN A 73 -6.82 1.65 6.98
C ASN A 73 -6.44 3.14 6.96
N HIS A 74 -6.37 3.78 8.13
CA HIS A 74 -6.01 5.19 8.25
C HIS A 74 -4.52 5.44 7.93
N GLU A 75 -3.63 4.53 8.33
CA GLU A 75 -2.20 4.61 8.03
C GLU A 75 -1.96 4.48 6.52
N VAL A 76 -2.60 3.50 5.87
CA VAL A 76 -2.47 3.30 4.42
C VAL A 76 -2.92 4.54 3.64
N ARG A 77 -4.07 5.11 4.01
CA ARG A 77 -4.56 6.36 3.40
C ARG A 77 -3.63 7.54 3.65
N GLN A 78 -3.08 7.67 4.86
CA GLN A 78 -2.16 8.74 5.22
C GLN A 78 -0.86 8.66 4.41
N ILE A 79 -0.25 7.47 4.33
CA ILE A 79 0.98 7.24 3.56
C ILE A 79 0.73 7.45 2.06
N GLY A 80 -0.38 6.93 1.52
CA GLY A 80 -0.76 7.19 0.13
C GLY A 80 -0.92 8.67 -0.18
N SER A 81 -1.57 9.44 0.71
CA SER A 81 -1.70 10.89 0.57
C SER A 81 -0.35 11.61 0.59
N GLU A 82 0.54 11.20 1.48
CA GLU A 82 1.89 11.77 1.59
C GLU A 82 2.73 11.48 0.33
N ILE A 83 2.64 10.27 -0.22
CA ILE A 83 3.28 9.90 -1.49
C ILE A 83 2.77 10.81 -2.62
N CYS A 84 1.45 10.95 -2.78
CA CYS A 84 0.87 11.85 -3.78
C CYS A 84 1.35 13.30 -3.64
N ARG A 85 1.46 13.80 -2.39
CA ARG A 85 1.94 15.15 -2.09
C ARG A 85 3.41 15.34 -2.51
N ARG A 86 4.27 14.34 -2.29
CA ARG A 86 5.69 14.41 -2.68
C ARG A 86 5.87 14.40 -4.19
N THR A 87 5.14 13.54 -4.91
CA THR A 87 5.23 13.45 -6.37
C THR A 87 4.75 14.74 -7.05
N THR A 88 3.66 15.33 -6.55
CA THR A 88 3.16 16.62 -7.06
C THR A 88 4.10 17.79 -6.78
N THR A 89 4.85 17.74 -5.67
CA THR A 89 5.86 18.75 -5.33
C THR A 89 7.12 18.60 -6.19
N SER A 90 7.58 17.36 -6.46
CA SER A 90 8.71 17.10 -7.37
C SER A 90 8.44 17.52 -8.82
N ASN A 91 7.20 17.39 -9.30
CA ASN A 91 6.82 17.86 -10.64
C ASN A 91 6.72 19.38 -10.77
N ARG A 92 6.75 20.13 -9.65
CA ARG A 92 6.89 21.59 -9.64
C ARG A 92 8.37 21.97 -9.48
N SER A 93 9.18 21.63 -10.47
CA SER A 93 10.44 22.37 -10.64
C SER A 93 10.09 23.82 -10.99
N PRO A 94 10.65 24.83 -10.30
CA PRO A 94 10.44 26.21 -10.70
C PRO A 94 11.03 26.42 -12.11
N PRO A 95 10.41 27.25 -12.97
CA PRO A 95 11.07 27.64 -14.21
C PRO A 95 12.44 28.23 -13.85
N LYS A 96 13.50 27.66 -14.43
CA LYS A 96 14.84 28.25 -14.35
C LYS A 96 14.73 29.66 -14.91
N LEU A 97 14.97 30.65 -14.06
CA LEU A 97 15.19 32.05 -14.45
C LEU A 97 16.46 32.16 -15.28
#